data_AF-R1GEV7-F1
#
_entry.id   AF-R1GEV7-F1
#
_cell.length_a   1.000
_cell.length_b   1.000
_cell.length_c   1.000
_cell.angle_alpha   90.00
_cell.angle_beta   90.00
_cell.angle_gamma   90.00
#
_symmetry.space_group_name_H-M   'P 1'
#
loop_
_entity.id
_entity.type
_entity.pdbx_description
1 polymer ?
#
loop_
_entity_poly.entity_id
_entity_poly.type
_entity_poly.pdbx_seq_one_letter_code
_entity_poly.pdbx_strand_id
1 'polypeptide(L)'
;FGLARVYLAQGARASAVEVLETVPPSSTHYVDAQVAAIKIKTTVTKANGRETPVTENDLLDASARLERLRLDVERQTRLSANVLEAAHEWLKHGRPTPGARVLGCPLEERELRFGLERCYRALARLAATIEQRVELVDRANAIRPRTLT
;
A
#
# COMPACT_ATOMS: atom_id res chain seq x y z
N PHE A 1 9.91 13.77 9.89
CA PHE A 1 8.88 14.10 8.88
C PHE A 1 9.22 15.28 7.98
N GLY A 2 9.58 16.46 8.51
CA GLY A 2 9.93 17.62 7.67
C GLY A 2 11.04 17.34 6.64
N LEU A 3 12.13 16.71 7.08
CA LEU A 3 13.24 16.32 6.21
C LEU A 3 12.80 15.35 5.08
N ALA A 4 11.96 14.36 5.39
CA ALA A 4 11.40 13.46 4.37
C ALA A 4 10.60 14.22 3.30
N ARG A 5 9.82 15.25 3.70
CA ARG A 5 9.09 16.11 2.74
C ARG A 5 10.04 16.91 1.84
N VAL A 6 11.15 17.40 2.39
CA VAL A 6 12.19 18.10 1.62
C VAL A 6 12.80 17.17 0.57
N TYR A 7 13.16 15.94 0.98
CA TYR A 7 13.67 14.95 0.04
C TYR A 7 12.67 14.59 -1.05
N LEU A 8 11.38 14.41 -0.72
CA LEU A 8 10.34 14.17 -1.72
C LEU A 8 10.22 15.33 -2.72
N ALA A 9 10.26 16.59 -2.24
CA ALA A 9 10.20 17.76 -3.11
C ALA A 9 11.41 17.85 -4.06
N GLN A 10 12.57 17.33 -3.65
CA GLN A 10 13.78 17.26 -4.46
C GLN A 10 13.84 16.02 -5.38
N GLY A 11 12.87 15.11 -5.28
CA GLY A 11 12.87 13.83 -6.02
C GLY A 11 13.74 12.74 -5.39
N ALA A 12 14.29 12.97 -4.20
CA ALA A 12 15.06 12.00 -3.44
C ALA A 12 14.14 11.05 -2.66
N ARG A 13 13.30 10.27 -3.37
CA ARG A 13 12.33 9.33 -2.76
C ARG A 13 13.01 8.34 -1.81
N ALA A 14 14.15 7.78 -2.22
CA ALA A 14 14.90 6.83 -1.41
C ALA A 14 15.35 7.44 -0.07
N SER A 15 15.92 8.65 -0.10
CA SER A 15 16.35 9.36 1.11
C SER A 15 15.17 9.76 2.01
N ALA A 16 14.02 10.11 1.43
CA ALA A 16 12.82 10.39 2.19
C ALA A 16 12.35 9.16 2.99
N VAL A 17 12.38 8.00 2.35
CA VAL A 17 12.06 6.71 2.96
C VAL A 17 13.08 6.37 4.03
N GLU A 18 14.37 6.41 3.72
CA GLU A 18 15.46 6.09 4.65
C GLU A 18 15.35 6.87 5.96
N VAL A 19 15.12 8.19 5.90
CA VAL A 19 14.93 9.02 7.10
C VAL A 19 13.73 8.58 7.93
N LEU A 20 12.62 8.17 7.32
CA LEU A 20 11.47 7.66 8.07
C LEU A 20 11.78 6.30 8.71
N GLU A 21 12.59 5.48 8.03
CA GLU A 21 12.99 4.16 8.53
C GLU A 21 14.00 4.23 9.68
N THR A 22 14.79 5.31 9.79
CA THR A 22 15.70 5.54 10.92
C THR A 22 15.01 5.84 12.25
N VAL A 23 13.70 6.12 12.24
CA VAL A 23 12.95 6.39 13.48
C VAL A 23 12.95 5.13 14.34
N PRO A 24 13.44 5.18 15.59
CA PRO A 24 13.59 3.97 16.41
C PRO A 24 12.24 3.45 16.92
N PRO A 25 12.09 2.13 17.15
CA PRO A 25 10.85 1.53 17.66
C PRO A 25 10.37 2.08 19.01
N SER A 26 11.25 2.68 19.81
CA SER A 26 10.91 3.31 21.09
C SER A 26 10.27 4.70 20.95
N SER A 27 10.29 5.29 19.76
CA SER A 27 9.69 6.61 19.51
C SER A 27 8.17 6.53 19.42
N THR A 28 7.47 7.50 20.01
CA THR A 28 6.02 7.69 19.84
C THR A 28 5.62 7.84 18.36
N HIS A 29 6.53 8.35 17.52
CA HIS A 29 6.28 8.55 16.09
C HIS A 29 6.65 7.35 15.21
N TYR A 30 7.12 6.25 15.79
CA TYR A 30 7.57 5.09 15.04
C TYR A 30 6.49 4.57 14.07
N VAL A 31 5.28 4.33 14.58
CA VAL A 31 4.17 3.80 13.77
C VAL A 31 3.84 4.75 12.60
N ASP A 32 3.72 6.05 12.87
CA ASP A 32 3.41 7.03 11.84
C ASP A 32 4.52 7.17 10.80
N ALA A 33 5.78 7.04 11.21
CA ALA A 33 6.94 7.05 10.31
C ALA A 33 6.94 5.83 9.38
N GLN A 34 6.67 4.63 9.92
CA GLN A 34 6.58 3.42 9.11
C GLN A 34 5.37 3.44 8.16
N VAL A 35 4.21 3.94 8.61
CA VAL A 35 3.03 4.15 7.75
C VAL A 35 3.35 5.13 6.62
N ALA A 36 4.07 6.22 6.91
CA ALA A 36 4.50 7.18 5.89
C ALA A 36 5.49 6.55 4.90
N ALA A 37 6.45 5.76 5.38
CA ALA A 37 7.41 5.04 4.53
C ALA A 37 6.69 4.06 3.57
N ILE A 38 5.73 3.27 4.09
CA ILE A 38 4.88 2.38 3.28
C ILE A 38 4.16 3.18 2.20
N LYS A 39 3.46 4.27 2.58
CA LYS A 39 2.73 5.10 1.62
C LYS A 39 3.62 5.67 0.52
N ILE A 40 4.84 6.11 0.84
CA ILE A 40 5.80 6.64 -0.14
C ILE A 40 6.25 5.53 -1.10
N LYS A 41 6.55 4.32 -0.59
CA LYS A 41 6.95 3.17 -1.40
C LYS A 41 5.85 2.73 -2.36
N THR A 42 4.59 2.81 -1.94
CA THR A 42 3.43 2.37 -2.74
C THR A 42 2.82 3.46 -3.61
N THR A 43 3.46 4.62 -3.73
CA THR A 43 2.94 5.74 -4.54
C THR A 43 3.98 6.18 -5.58
N VAL A 44 3.53 6.42 -6.81
CA VAL A 44 4.38 7.08 -7.82
C VAL A 44 4.63 8.52 -7.37
N THR A 45 5.89 8.85 -7.10
CA THR A 45 6.27 10.20 -6.67
C THR A 45 6.73 11.02 -7.86
N LYS A 46 6.33 12.28 -7.94
CA LYS A 46 6.73 13.22 -9.00
C LYS A 46 7.49 14.40 -8.40
N ALA A 47 8.64 14.72 -8.97
CA ALA A 47 9.43 15.88 -8.59
C ALA A 47 10.23 16.38 -9.80
N ASN A 48 10.34 17.70 -9.96
CA ASN A 48 11.11 18.32 -11.04
C ASN A 48 10.77 17.78 -12.44
N GLY A 49 9.48 17.50 -12.70
CA GLY A 49 9.02 16.94 -13.98
C GLY A 49 9.38 15.46 -14.22
N ARG A 50 10.03 14.79 -13.26
CA ARG A 50 10.40 13.37 -13.32
C ARG A 50 9.50 12.54 -12.42
N GLU A 51 9.04 11.42 -12.93
CA GLU A 51 8.30 10.42 -12.16
C GLU A 51 9.23 9.32 -11.67
N THR A 52 9.03 8.89 -10.42
CA THR A 52 9.69 7.72 -9.85
C THR A 52 8.63 6.63 -9.66
N PRO A 53 8.63 5.58 -10.51
CA PRO A 53 7.62 4.54 -10.45
C PRO A 53 7.80 3.66 -9.21
N VAL A 54 6.72 2.99 -8.80
CA VAL A 54 6.78 1.92 -7.80
C VAL A 54 7.53 0.73 -8.41
N THR A 55 8.37 0.07 -7.63
CA THR A 55 9.11 -1.14 -8.04
C THR A 55 8.58 -2.38 -7.31
N GLU A 56 8.89 -3.57 -7.80
CA GLU A 56 8.57 -4.82 -7.08
C GLU A 56 9.14 -4.82 -5.67
N ASN A 57 10.39 -4.39 -5.50
CA ASN A 57 11.05 -4.33 -4.20
C ASN A 57 10.36 -3.35 -3.23
N ASP A 58 9.83 -2.23 -3.74
CA ASP A 58 9.04 -1.31 -2.92
C ASP A 58 7.78 -1.99 -2.35
N LEU A 59 7.11 -2.83 -3.15
CA LEU A 59 5.91 -3.56 -2.75
C LEU A 59 6.22 -4.66 -1.73
N LEU A 60 7.28 -5.43 -1.95
CA LEU A 60 7.71 -6.50 -1.04
C LEU A 60 8.14 -5.92 0.32
N ASP A 61 8.92 -4.84 0.32
CA ASP A 61 9.34 -4.18 1.56
C ASP A 61 8.15 -3.50 2.28
N ALA A 62 7.25 -2.85 1.54
CA ALA A 62 6.00 -2.30 2.10
C ALA A 62 5.14 -3.40 2.75
N SER A 63 5.02 -4.56 2.11
CA SER A 63 4.32 -5.73 2.64
C SER A 63 4.94 -6.20 3.97
N ALA A 64 6.25 -6.48 3.96
CA ALA A 64 6.95 -6.99 5.13
C ALA A 64 6.89 -6.01 6.32
N ARG A 65 6.92 -4.71 6.06
CA ARG A 65 6.75 -3.68 7.10
C ARG A 65 5.35 -3.66 7.67
N LEU A 66 4.33 -3.70 6.81
CA LEU A 66 2.94 -3.67 7.25
C LEU A 66 2.62 -4.88 8.14
N GLU A 67 3.11 -6.07 7.80
CA GLU A 67 2.90 -7.29 8.59
C GLU A 67 3.49 -7.22 10.01
N ARG A 68 4.51 -6.38 10.21
CA ARG A 68 5.19 -6.18 11.51
C ARG A 68 4.59 -5.04 12.33
N LEU A 69 3.79 -4.17 11.71
CA LEU A 69 3.19 -3.03 12.39
C LEU A 69 1.96 -3.44 13.19
N ARG A 70 1.90 -2.96 14.44
CA ARG A 70 0.71 -3.07 15.27
C ARG A 70 -0.18 -1.86 15.00
N LEU A 71 -1.25 -2.09 14.26
CA LEU A 71 -2.30 -1.11 13.95
C LEU A 71 -3.65 -1.68 14.41
N ASP A 72 -4.63 -0.81 14.65
CA ASP A 72 -6.01 -1.27 14.75
C ASP A 72 -6.49 -1.86 13.41
N VAL A 73 -7.54 -2.66 13.47
CA VAL A 73 -8.05 -3.43 12.33
C VAL A 73 -8.40 -2.53 11.15
N GLU A 74 -8.96 -1.35 11.38
CA GLU A 74 -9.35 -0.43 10.31
C GLU A 74 -8.12 0.15 9.61
N ARG A 75 -7.17 0.71 10.37
CA ARG A 75 -5.91 1.26 9.84
C ARG A 75 -5.10 0.19 9.11
N GLN A 76 -5.03 -1.02 9.67
CA GLN A 76 -4.34 -2.14 9.03
C GLN A 76 -5.00 -2.51 7.71
N THR A 77 -6.32 -2.68 7.70
CA THR A 77 -7.07 -3.06 6.48
C THR A 77 -6.96 -1.98 5.40
N ARG A 78 -7.01 -0.70 5.78
CA ARG A 78 -6.86 0.42 4.85
C ARG A 78 -5.47 0.44 4.22
N LEU A 79 -4.43 0.25 5.04
CA LEU A 79 -3.07 0.24 4.54
C LEU A 79 -2.79 -0.99 3.68
N SER A 80 -3.37 -2.14 4.02
CA SER A 80 -3.32 -3.35 3.17
C SER A 80 -3.98 -3.10 1.81
N ALA A 81 -5.15 -2.44 1.78
CA ALA A 81 -5.81 -2.07 0.53
C ALA A 81 -4.90 -1.20 -0.35
N ASN A 82 -4.27 -0.16 0.21
CA ASN A 82 -3.36 0.71 -0.52
C ASN A 82 -2.16 -0.05 -1.10
N VAL A 83 -1.57 -0.98 -0.35
CA VAL A 83 -0.43 -1.79 -0.82
C VAL A 83 -0.86 -2.73 -1.95
N LEU A 84 -2.02 -3.38 -1.81
CA LEU A 84 -2.56 -4.26 -2.86
C LEU A 84 -2.99 -3.47 -4.12
N GLU A 85 -3.51 -2.25 -3.96
CA GLU A 85 -3.83 -1.35 -5.08
C GLU A 85 -2.57 -1.01 -5.86
N ALA A 86 -1.51 -0.61 -5.15
CA ALA A 86 -0.22 -0.31 -5.77
C ALA A 86 0.38 -1.53 -6.47
N ALA A 87 0.26 -2.72 -5.87
CA ALA A 87 0.71 -3.96 -6.51
C ALA A 87 -0.11 -4.30 -7.76
N HIS A 88 -1.43 -4.13 -7.72
CA HIS A 88 -2.31 -4.38 -8.85
C HIS A 88 -2.04 -3.42 -10.01
N GLU A 89 -1.83 -2.13 -9.72
CA GLU A 89 -1.45 -1.13 -10.73
C GLU A 89 -0.05 -1.41 -11.30
N TRP A 90 0.93 -1.75 -10.45
CA TRP A 90 2.28 -2.09 -10.90
C TRP A 90 2.28 -3.28 -11.87
N LEU A 91 1.45 -4.30 -11.61
CA LEU A 91 1.35 -5.49 -12.44
C LEU A 91 0.89 -5.22 -13.88
N LYS A 92 0.21 -4.08 -14.14
CA LYS A 92 -0.19 -3.68 -15.51
C LYS A 92 1.00 -3.39 -16.42
N HIS A 93 2.17 -3.09 -15.84
CA HIS A 93 3.37 -2.69 -16.57
C HIS A 93 4.62 -3.50 -16.18
N GLY A 94 4.62 -4.13 -15.00
CA GLY A 94 5.72 -4.94 -14.48
C GLY A 94 5.54 -6.44 -14.75
N ARG A 95 6.63 -7.19 -14.59
CA ARG A 95 6.60 -8.65 -14.51
C ARG A 95 7.14 -9.07 -13.15
N PRO A 96 6.35 -9.78 -12.32
CA PRO A 96 6.79 -10.22 -11.00
C PRO A 96 7.88 -11.28 -11.13
N THR A 97 8.79 -11.28 -10.18
CA THR A 97 9.72 -12.38 -9.97
C THR A 97 8.92 -13.64 -9.59
N PRO A 98 9.25 -14.83 -10.11
CA PRO A 98 8.55 -16.06 -9.76
C PRO A 98 8.46 -16.27 -8.24
N GLY A 99 7.24 -16.47 -7.74
CA GLY A 99 6.99 -16.68 -6.32
C GLY A 99 6.91 -15.42 -5.45
N ALA A 100 7.01 -14.21 -6.04
CA ALA A 100 6.81 -12.96 -5.33
C ALA A 100 5.41 -12.90 -4.70
N ARG A 101 5.34 -12.41 -3.46
CA ARG A 101 4.09 -12.29 -2.69
C ARG A 101 4.00 -10.95 -1.99
N VAL A 102 2.81 -10.37 -2.01
CA VAL A 102 2.47 -9.12 -1.32
C VAL A 102 1.30 -9.41 -0.39
N LEU A 103 1.50 -9.21 0.92
CA LEU A 103 0.53 -9.45 1.98
C LEU A 103 -0.08 -10.86 1.92
N GLY A 104 0.78 -11.85 1.67
CA GLY A 104 0.42 -13.27 1.51
C GLY A 104 -0.18 -13.64 0.15
N CYS A 105 -0.61 -12.67 -0.66
CA CYS A 105 -1.13 -12.89 -2.01
C CYS A 105 0.03 -13.08 -3.00
N PRO A 106 0.00 -14.12 -3.86
CA PRO A 106 0.83 -14.14 -5.06
C PRO A 106 0.68 -12.83 -5.84
N LEU A 107 1.77 -12.34 -6.41
CA LEU A 107 1.80 -11.10 -7.18
C LEU A 107 1.19 -11.33 -8.58
N GLU A 108 -0.04 -11.82 -8.60
CA GLU A 108 -0.83 -12.21 -9.76
C GLU A 108 -2.14 -11.45 -9.76
N GLU A 109 -2.64 -11.06 -10.93
CA GLU A 109 -3.77 -10.13 -11.04
C GLU A 109 -5.00 -10.65 -10.30
N ARG A 110 -5.34 -11.92 -10.51
CA ARG A 110 -6.48 -12.58 -9.89
C ARG A 110 -6.39 -12.57 -8.36
N GLU A 111 -5.24 -12.94 -7.81
CA GLU A 111 -5.03 -13.05 -6.37
C GLU A 111 -5.05 -11.67 -5.68
N LEU A 112 -4.43 -10.67 -6.31
CA LEU A 112 -4.47 -9.29 -5.82
C LEU A 112 -5.90 -8.73 -5.82
N ARG A 113 -6.69 -9.01 -6.86
CA ARG A 113 -8.10 -8.60 -6.92
C ARG A 113 -8.96 -9.27 -5.84
N PHE A 114 -8.72 -10.54 -5.53
CA PHE A 114 -9.37 -11.21 -4.39
C PHE A 114 -8.95 -10.59 -3.05
N GLY A 115 -7.67 -10.25 -2.88
CA GLY A 115 -7.18 -9.53 -1.70
C GLY A 115 -7.88 -8.18 -1.53
N LEU A 116 -7.96 -7.39 -2.61
CA LEU A 116 -8.62 -6.09 -2.64
C LEU A 116 -10.11 -6.17 -2.31
N GLU A 117 -10.84 -7.11 -2.92
CA GLU A 117 -12.26 -7.33 -2.60
C GLU A 117 -12.43 -7.62 -1.10
N ARG A 118 -11.56 -8.45 -0.52
CA ARG A 118 -11.60 -8.80 0.90
C ARG A 118 -11.36 -7.58 1.78
N CYS A 119 -10.36 -6.75 1.45
CA CYS A 119 -10.07 -5.50 2.14
C CYS A 119 -11.24 -4.51 2.07
N TYR A 120 -11.80 -4.27 0.89
CA TYR A 120 -12.92 -3.33 0.74
C TYR A 120 -14.18 -3.82 1.47
N ARG A 121 -14.49 -5.12 1.43
CA ARG A 121 -15.60 -5.68 2.22
C ARG A 121 -15.35 -5.57 3.72
N ALA A 122 -14.11 -5.75 4.19
CA ALA A 122 -13.77 -5.56 5.59
C ALA A 122 -13.94 -4.09 6.02
N LEU A 123 -13.42 -3.14 5.22
CA LEU A 123 -13.61 -1.71 5.46
C LEU A 123 -15.09 -1.31 5.45
N ALA A 124 -15.90 -1.87 4.54
CA ALA A 124 -17.34 -1.58 4.49
C ALA A 124 -18.07 -2.01 5.76
N ARG A 125 -17.61 -3.08 6.43
CA ARG A 125 -18.17 -3.52 7.72
C ARG A 125 -17.78 -2.58 8.87
N LEU A 126 -16.63 -1.91 8.77
CA LEU A 126 -16.10 -0.97 9.76
C LEU A 126 -16.51 0.48 9.52
N ALA A 127 -17.10 0.79 8.35
CA ALA A 127 -17.48 2.13 7.96
C ALA A 127 -18.43 2.80 8.97
N ALA A 128 -18.14 4.05 9.31
CA ALA A 128 -18.92 4.82 10.28
C ALA A 128 -20.24 5.35 9.70
N THR A 129 -20.30 5.54 8.37
CA THR A 129 -21.49 6.06 7.68
C THR A 129 -21.97 5.12 6.57
N ILE A 130 -23.25 5.27 6.22
CA ILE A 130 -23.87 4.48 5.14
C ILE A 130 -23.22 4.82 3.80
N GLU A 131 -22.91 6.09 3.56
CA GLU A 131 -22.28 6.57 2.32
C GLU A 131 -20.90 5.93 2.13
N GLN A 132 -20.07 5.92 3.18
CA GLN A 132 -18.76 5.26 3.17
C GLN A 132 -18.90 3.76 2.92
N ARG A 133 -19.88 3.12 3.55
CA ARG A 133 -20.14 1.69 3.35
C ARG A 133 -20.51 1.38 1.90
N VAL A 134 -21.41 2.18 1.31
CA VAL A 134 -21.85 2.03 -0.09
C VAL A 134 -20.66 2.18 -1.02
N GLU A 135 -19.85 3.24 -0.88
CA GLU A 135 -18.66 3.45 -1.71
C GLU A 135 -17.69 2.24 -1.64
N LEU A 136 -17.45 1.71 -0.44
CA LEU A 136 -16.56 0.57 -0.25
C LEU A 136 -17.13 -0.73 -0.85
N VAL A 137 -18.44 -0.94 -0.77
CA VAL A 137 -19.10 -2.08 -1.42
C VAL A 137 -19.01 -1.95 -2.95
N ASP A 138 -19.19 -0.77 -3.49
CA ASP A 138 -19.09 -0.53 -4.93
C ASP A 138 -17.66 -0.78 -5.43
N ARG A 139 -16.65 -0.32 -4.69
CA ARG A 139 -15.24 -0.65 -4.97
C ARG A 139 -14.97 -2.16 -4.91
N ALA A 140 -15.53 -2.85 -3.91
CA ALA A 140 -15.43 -4.31 -3.81
C ALA A 140 -16.06 -5.04 -5.00
N ASN A 141 -17.20 -4.56 -5.47
CA ASN A 141 -17.91 -5.14 -6.61
C ASN A 141 -17.17 -4.86 -7.93
N ALA A 142 -16.61 -3.66 -8.10
CA ALA A 142 -15.86 -3.28 -9.30
C ALA A 142 -14.56 -4.10 -9.48
N ILE A 143 -13.86 -4.40 -8.38
CA ILE A 143 -12.59 -5.16 -8.44
C ILE A 143 -12.80 -6.68 -8.48
N ARG A 144 -14.01 -7.17 -8.19
CA ARG A 144 -14.33 -8.61 -8.12
C ARG A 144 -13.79 -9.35 -9.36
N PRO A 145 -13.00 -10.42 -9.18
CA PRO A 145 -12.57 -11.29 -10.28
C PRO A 145 -13.78 -11.96 -10.93
N ARG A 146 -13.84 -12.00 -12.26
CA ARG A 146 -14.87 -12.79 -12.95
C ARG A 146 -14.50 -14.27 -12.79
N THR A 147 -15.25 -14.98 -11.97
CA THR A 147 -15.21 -16.45 -11.95
C THR A 147 -15.97 -16.93 -13.19
N LEU A 148 -15.26 -17.31 -14.24
CA LEU A 148 -15.84 -18.17 -15.28
C LEU A 148 -16.09 -19.53 -14.61
N THR A 149 -17.35 -19.82 -14.30
CA THR A 149 -17.86 -21.18 -14.11
C THR A 149 -18.00 -21.87 -15.45
#